data_AF-A0A0S8DN86-F1
#
_entry.id   AF-A0A0S8DN86-F1
#
_cell.length_a   1.000
_cell.length_b   1.000
_cell.length_c   1.000
_cell.angle_alpha   90.00
_cell.angle_beta   90.00
_cell.angle_gamma   90.00
#
_symmetry.space_group_name_H-M   'P 1'
#
loop_
_entity.id
_entity.type
_entity.pdbx_description
1 polymer ?
#
loop_
_entity_poly.entity_id
_entity_poly.type
_entity_poly.pdbx_seq_one_letter_code
_entity_poly.pdbx_strand_id
1 'polypeptide(L)'
;MTYSFQKSGWPERLWRTNNDADISRGNVPGSAPYSTFGEKVVTGSGTSIIWQTGMPTTLTVPNNIQLTLVSTSASDTGEIVLNYLDGNLNQRYETVTLDGLTPVTTSATDIRALNNAYSRNGPVVGTITMTSGAVTYGRMTAGDIQFHTSMIRVPANKRLMLTGVYAGSASGSSDSRVTISLVTSFINGDSFADDGYLHPVAAVSIQDSSATFPNFGPFPITAGEWVGFRATWDKATTITAGFFGYIENA
;
A
#
# COMPACT_ATOMS: atom_id res chain seq x y z
N MET A 1 26.64 6.03 -38.00
CA MET A 1 26.15 7.05 -37.06
C MET A 1 26.53 6.56 -35.68
N THR A 2 27.56 7.14 -35.09
CA THR A 2 28.21 6.62 -33.89
C THR A 2 27.73 7.45 -32.70
N TYR A 3 27.01 6.84 -31.75
CA TYR A 3 26.58 7.54 -30.55
C TYR A 3 27.75 7.67 -29.58
N SER A 4 28.26 8.88 -29.40
CA SER A 4 29.18 9.22 -28.31
C SER A 4 28.38 9.80 -27.15
N PHE A 5 28.44 9.16 -25.98
CA PHE A 5 27.95 9.76 -24.74
C PHE A 5 28.90 10.91 -24.34
N GLN A 6 28.43 12.15 -24.42
CA GLN A 6 29.18 13.30 -23.92
C GLN A 6 29.26 13.24 -22.39
N LYS A 7 30.49 13.15 -21.86
CA LYS A 7 30.78 13.37 -20.45
C LYS A 7 31.02 14.85 -20.20
N SER A 8 30.45 15.35 -19.10
CA SER A 8 30.84 16.56 -18.36
C SER A 8 30.67 17.89 -19.09
N GLY A 9 29.74 18.74 -18.63
CA GLY A 9 29.69 20.15 -19.06
C GLY A 9 28.34 20.87 -18.97
N TRP A 10 27.25 20.20 -18.60
CA TRP A 10 25.93 20.81 -18.45
C TRP A 10 25.48 20.68 -17.00
N PRO A 11 24.86 21.70 -16.39
CA PRO A 11 24.54 21.66 -14.96
C PRO A 11 23.66 20.44 -14.68
N GLU A 12 24.14 19.57 -13.79
CA GLU A 12 23.49 18.33 -13.29
C GLU A 12 22.14 18.57 -12.60
N ARG A 13 21.45 19.67 -12.89
CA ARG A 13 20.17 20.04 -12.32
C ARG A 13 19.00 19.85 -13.29
N LEU A 14 19.26 19.68 -14.58
CA LEU A 14 18.21 19.56 -15.60
C LEU A 14 17.62 18.15 -15.75
N TRP A 15 18.24 17.11 -15.18
CA TRP A 15 17.68 15.74 -15.14
C TRP A 15 16.76 15.49 -13.93
N ARG A 16 16.72 16.40 -12.95
CA ARG A 16 15.88 16.23 -11.75
C ARG A 16 14.43 16.68 -11.92
N THR A 17 14.08 17.33 -13.03
CA THR A 17 12.75 17.96 -13.17
C THR A 17 11.77 17.26 -14.10
N ASN A 18 12.08 16.08 -14.66
CA ASN A 18 11.05 15.25 -15.30
C ASN A 18 11.49 13.78 -15.48
N ASN A 19 11.82 13.11 -14.37
CA ASN A 19 12.44 11.79 -14.40
C ASN A 19 11.43 10.65 -14.53
N ASP A 20 10.12 10.89 -14.40
CA ASP A 20 9.11 9.82 -14.34
C ASP A 20 9.15 8.90 -15.56
N ALA A 21 9.32 9.47 -16.75
CA ALA A 21 9.44 8.70 -17.99
C ALA A 21 10.75 7.89 -18.06
N ASP A 22 11.85 8.42 -17.52
CA ASP A 22 13.15 7.76 -17.51
C ASP A 22 13.27 6.70 -16.40
N ILE A 23 12.64 6.93 -15.25
CA ILE A 23 12.42 5.92 -14.20
C ILE A 23 11.55 4.79 -14.76
N SER A 24 10.46 5.12 -15.45
CA SER A 24 9.58 4.13 -16.08
C SER A 24 10.29 3.29 -17.16
N ARG A 25 11.29 3.87 -17.84
CA ARG A 25 12.15 3.16 -18.80
C ARG A 25 13.29 2.38 -18.15
N GLY A 26 13.54 2.57 -16.85
CA GLY A 26 14.69 1.98 -16.15
C GLY A 26 16.03 2.66 -16.40
N ASN A 27 16.03 3.88 -16.94
CA ASN A 27 17.25 4.66 -17.22
C ASN A 27 17.88 5.27 -15.95
N VAL A 28 17.18 5.20 -14.83
CA VAL A 28 17.58 5.83 -13.56
C VAL A 28 17.94 4.73 -12.57
N PRO A 29 19.25 4.50 -12.35
CA PRO A 29 19.68 3.47 -11.43
C PRO A 29 19.12 3.68 -10.02
N GLY A 30 18.65 2.59 -9.41
CA GLY A 30 18.14 2.61 -8.04
C GLY A 30 16.74 3.20 -7.87
N SER A 31 16.04 3.55 -8.95
CA SER A 31 14.64 3.98 -8.93
C SER A 31 13.74 2.97 -9.62
N ALA A 32 12.54 2.73 -9.09
CA ALA A 32 11.54 1.86 -9.69
C ALA A 32 10.13 2.46 -9.52
N PRO A 33 9.24 2.33 -10.53
CA PRO A 33 7.86 2.77 -10.40
C PRO A 33 7.16 2.01 -9.28
N TYR A 34 6.30 2.71 -8.56
CA TYR A 34 5.55 2.16 -7.45
C TYR A 34 4.11 2.67 -7.46
N SER A 35 3.18 1.76 -7.22
CA SER A 35 1.77 2.08 -7.09
C SER A 35 1.13 1.18 -6.06
N THR A 36 0.16 1.72 -5.33
CA THR A 36 -0.68 0.93 -4.44
C THR A 36 -2.07 1.52 -4.39
N PHE A 37 -3.05 0.68 -4.08
CA PHE A 37 -4.42 1.12 -3.90
C PHE A 37 -5.14 0.26 -2.88
N GLY A 38 -6.08 0.88 -2.17
CA GLY A 38 -7.02 0.20 -1.31
C GLY A 38 -8.44 0.36 -1.84
N GLU A 39 -9.25 -0.65 -1.57
CA GLU A 39 -10.69 -0.63 -1.79
C GLU A 39 -11.40 -1.07 -0.50
N LYS A 40 -12.45 -0.35 -0.13
CA LYS A 40 -13.28 -0.68 1.04
C LYS A 40 -14.75 -0.44 0.74
N VAL A 41 -15.57 -1.47 0.95
CA VAL A 41 -17.02 -1.38 0.95
C VAL A 41 -17.48 -1.21 2.39
N VAL A 42 -18.28 -0.16 2.63
CA VAL A 42 -18.71 0.21 3.99
C VAL A 42 -20.22 0.41 4.06
N THR A 43 -20.75 0.26 5.27
CA THR A 43 -22.16 0.49 5.61
C THR A 43 -22.25 1.49 6.76
N GLY A 44 -23.39 2.20 6.88
CA GLY A 44 -23.57 3.20 7.94
C GLY A 44 -22.57 4.35 7.85
N SER A 45 -22.23 4.97 8.98
CA SER A 45 -21.18 5.98 9.09
C SER A 45 -19.94 5.40 9.79
N GLY A 46 -18.77 5.98 9.56
CA GLY A 46 -17.55 5.49 10.19
C GLY A 46 -16.27 6.17 9.73
N THR A 47 -15.15 5.65 10.23
CA THR A 47 -13.79 6.04 9.83
C THR A 47 -12.89 4.82 9.83
N SER A 48 -12.06 4.68 8.80
CA SER A 48 -11.13 3.56 8.65
C SER A 48 -10.00 3.89 7.69
N ILE A 49 -8.88 3.21 7.84
CA ILE A 49 -7.89 3.11 6.76
C ILE A 49 -8.53 2.44 5.54
N ILE A 50 -8.14 2.90 4.35
CA ILE A 50 -8.59 2.36 3.06
C ILE A 50 -7.69 1.18 2.70
N TRP A 51 -8.18 0.00 3.04
CA TRP A 51 -7.63 -1.31 2.68
C TRP A 51 -8.81 -2.28 2.59
N GLN A 52 -8.53 -3.51 2.15
CA GLN A 52 -9.53 -4.54 1.86
C GLN A 52 -10.67 -4.59 2.88
N THR A 53 -11.90 -4.73 2.37
CA THR A 53 -13.10 -4.93 3.21
C THR A 53 -12.92 -6.10 4.17
N GLY A 54 -13.23 -5.88 5.46
CA GLY A 54 -13.05 -6.87 6.53
C GLY A 54 -11.71 -6.77 7.28
N MET A 55 -10.77 -5.94 6.83
CA MET A 55 -9.60 -5.56 7.61
C MET A 55 -9.99 -4.60 8.77
N PRO A 56 -9.16 -4.49 9.84
CA PRO A 56 -9.37 -3.59 10.98
C PRO A 56 -9.65 -2.12 10.57
N THR A 57 -10.14 -1.28 11.47
CA THR A 57 -10.37 0.14 11.14
C THR A 57 -9.13 1.00 11.38
N THR A 58 -8.24 0.57 12.28
CA THR A 58 -7.03 1.28 12.70
C THR A 58 -5.77 0.50 12.35
N LEU A 59 -4.65 1.21 12.21
CA LEU A 59 -3.33 0.60 12.02
C LEU A 59 -2.84 0.04 13.35
N THR A 60 -2.61 -1.26 13.39
CA THR A 60 -1.80 -1.89 14.43
C THR A 60 -0.43 -2.16 13.84
N VAL A 61 0.61 -1.53 14.36
CA VAL A 61 1.97 -1.68 13.83
C VAL A 61 2.49 -3.08 14.17
N PRO A 62 2.89 -3.90 13.17
CA PRO A 62 3.55 -5.18 13.43
C PRO A 62 4.89 -4.96 14.14
N ASN A 63 5.16 -5.76 15.16
CA ASN A 63 6.44 -5.76 15.85
C ASN A 63 7.02 -7.18 15.91
N ASN A 64 7.86 -7.51 14.94
CA ASN A 64 8.53 -8.82 14.83
C ASN A 64 7.53 -9.98 14.94
N ILE A 65 6.52 -9.98 14.08
CA ILE A 65 5.46 -10.99 14.11
C ILE A 65 5.76 -12.13 13.13
N GLN A 66 5.17 -13.29 13.42
CA GLN A 66 4.96 -14.36 12.44
C GLN A 66 3.49 -14.33 12.00
N LEU A 67 3.25 -14.47 10.70
CA LEU A 67 1.90 -14.51 10.15
C LEU A 67 1.41 -15.95 10.00
N THR A 68 0.13 -16.16 10.28
CA THR A 68 -0.60 -17.39 9.98
C THR A 68 -1.61 -17.09 8.89
N LEU A 69 -1.56 -17.87 7.81
CA LEU A 69 -2.46 -17.77 6.67
C LEU A 69 -3.45 -18.92 6.73
N VAL A 70 -4.73 -18.61 6.55
CA VAL A 70 -5.79 -19.62 6.47
C VAL A 70 -6.86 -19.18 5.47
N SER A 71 -7.39 -20.11 4.68
CA SER A 71 -8.54 -19.85 3.81
C SER A 71 -9.83 -20.36 4.43
N THR A 72 -10.95 -19.76 4.03
CA THR A 72 -12.30 -20.31 4.25
C THR A 72 -12.73 -21.33 3.20
N SER A 73 -11.89 -21.63 2.20
CA SER A 73 -12.16 -22.62 1.15
C SER A 73 -11.09 -23.71 1.11
N ALA A 74 -11.50 -24.98 1.10
CA ALA A 74 -10.60 -26.11 0.94
C ALA A 74 -9.92 -26.17 -0.45
N SER A 75 -10.42 -25.40 -1.42
CA SER A 75 -9.83 -25.35 -2.78
C SER A 75 -8.60 -24.43 -2.87
N ASP A 76 -8.39 -23.54 -1.90
CA ASP A 76 -7.26 -22.62 -1.91
C ASP A 76 -5.99 -23.33 -1.40
N THR A 77 -5.33 -24.05 -2.31
CA THR A 77 -4.07 -24.78 -2.06
C THR A 77 -2.87 -24.20 -2.83
N GLY A 78 -3.05 -22.99 -3.37
CA GLY A 78 -2.05 -22.31 -4.18
C GLY A 78 -0.97 -21.58 -3.38
N GLU A 79 -0.04 -20.97 -4.11
CA GLU A 79 1.03 -20.13 -3.59
C GLU A 79 0.57 -18.67 -3.41
N ILE A 80 0.72 -18.16 -2.19
CA ILE A 80 0.60 -16.74 -1.88
C ILE A 80 1.99 -16.16 -1.67
N VAL A 81 2.33 -15.12 -2.43
CA VAL A 81 3.57 -14.37 -2.27
C VAL A 81 3.31 -13.16 -1.39
N LEU A 82 4.07 -13.06 -0.31
CA LEU A 82 4.07 -11.93 0.61
C LEU A 82 5.24 -10.99 0.26
N ASN A 83 4.95 -9.70 0.13
CA ASN A 83 5.94 -8.63 0.10
C ASN A 83 5.89 -7.89 1.43
N TYR A 84 6.91 -8.08 2.25
CA TYR A 84 6.93 -7.60 3.63
C TYR A 84 8.27 -6.93 3.97
N LEU A 85 8.32 -6.24 5.10
CA LEU A 85 9.55 -5.72 5.68
C LEU A 85 9.97 -6.57 6.88
N ASP A 86 11.24 -6.96 6.92
CA ASP A 86 11.84 -7.74 8.01
C ASP A 86 12.13 -6.87 9.27
N GLY A 87 12.76 -7.45 10.28
CA GLY A 87 13.08 -6.76 11.54
C GLY A 87 13.98 -5.53 11.36
N ASN A 88 14.74 -5.47 10.27
CA ASN A 88 15.60 -4.36 9.89
C ASN A 88 14.95 -3.44 8.84
N LEU A 89 13.64 -3.60 8.62
CA LEU A 89 12.85 -2.90 7.61
C LEU A 89 13.32 -3.13 6.17
N ASN A 90 14.10 -4.18 5.91
CA ASN A 90 14.47 -4.53 4.54
C ASN A 90 13.32 -5.25 3.85
N GLN A 91 13.11 -4.95 2.58
CA GLN A 91 12.09 -5.60 1.79
C GLN A 91 12.45 -7.06 1.51
N ARG A 92 11.50 -7.96 1.78
CA ARG A 92 11.61 -9.40 1.59
C ARG A 92 10.40 -9.94 0.84
N TYR A 93 10.61 -11.06 0.17
CA TYR A 93 9.58 -11.84 -0.48
C TYR A 93 9.57 -13.24 0.11
N GLU A 94 8.39 -13.71 0.51
CA GLU A 94 8.18 -15.08 0.97
C GLU A 94 7.02 -15.69 0.20
N THR A 95 7.14 -16.96 -0.17
CA THR A 95 6.04 -17.72 -0.80
C THR A 95 5.52 -18.73 0.21
N VAL A 96 4.23 -18.65 0.51
CA VAL A 96 3.52 -19.56 1.40
C VAL A 96 2.54 -20.39 0.57
N THR A 97 2.70 -21.71 0.61
CA THR A 97 1.72 -22.64 0.00
C THR A 97 0.59 -22.88 0.99
N LEU A 98 -0.64 -22.56 0.60
CA LEU A 98 -1.82 -22.78 1.43
C LEU A 98 -2.21 -24.25 1.45
N ASP A 99 -2.89 -24.67 2.53
CA ASP A 99 -3.48 -26.00 2.68
C ASP A 99 -5.00 -25.88 2.93
N GLY A 100 -5.66 -25.03 2.14
CA GLY A 100 -7.10 -24.78 2.22
C GLY A 100 -7.53 -24.24 3.59
N LEU A 101 -8.25 -25.07 4.35
CA LEU A 101 -8.79 -24.72 5.66
C LEU A 101 -7.76 -24.86 6.80
N THR A 102 -6.62 -25.51 6.53
CA THR A 102 -5.55 -25.68 7.53
C THR A 102 -4.71 -24.41 7.59
N PRO A 103 -4.48 -23.84 8.79
CA PRO A 103 -3.59 -22.69 8.94
C PRO A 103 -2.14 -23.05 8.62
N VAL A 104 -1.47 -22.19 7.84
CA VAL A 104 -0.05 -22.31 7.47
C VAL A 104 0.70 -21.06 7.95
N THR A 105 1.82 -21.24 8.65
CA THR A 105 2.63 -20.13 9.16
C THR A 105 3.70 -19.70 8.17
N THR A 106 4.04 -18.42 8.17
CA THR A 106 5.25 -17.92 7.49
C THR A 106 6.51 -18.48 8.14
N SER A 107 7.56 -18.64 7.35
CA SER A 107 8.91 -18.92 7.84
C SER A 107 9.51 -17.69 8.52
N ALA A 108 9.20 -16.48 8.04
CA ALA A 108 9.62 -15.25 8.70
C ALA A 108 8.90 -15.06 10.04
N THR A 109 9.68 -14.75 11.08
CA THR A 109 9.21 -14.48 12.44
C THR A 109 9.42 -13.03 12.88
N ASP A 110 9.95 -12.19 12.00
CA ASP A 110 10.39 -10.83 12.27
C ASP A 110 9.69 -9.79 11.37
N ILE A 111 8.44 -10.06 10.98
CA ILE A 111 7.70 -9.18 10.08
C ILE A 111 7.35 -7.87 10.79
N ARG A 112 7.70 -6.74 10.15
CA ARG A 112 7.45 -5.35 10.62
C ARG A 112 6.42 -4.59 9.80
N ALA A 113 6.14 -5.02 8.57
CA ALA A 113 5.08 -4.48 7.73
C ALA A 113 4.74 -5.47 6.61
N LEU A 114 3.44 -5.63 6.30
CA LEU A 114 2.99 -6.32 5.09
C LEU A 114 2.59 -5.26 4.05
N ASN A 115 3.40 -5.09 3.02
CA ASN A 115 3.17 -4.06 2.01
C ASN A 115 2.30 -4.56 0.85
N ASN A 116 2.36 -5.85 0.52
CA ASN A 116 1.48 -6.48 -0.46
C ASN A 116 1.43 -8.00 -0.23
N ALA A 117 0.36 -8.64 -0.70
CA ALA A 117 0.27 -10.09 -0.84
C ALA A 117 -0.50 -10.43 -2.12
N TYR A 118 -0.08 -11.44 -2.88
CA TYR A 118 -0.77 -11.84 -4.10
C TYR A 118 -0.69 -13.34 -4.37
N SER A 119 -1.71 -13.86 -5.04
CA SER A 119 -1.80 -15.25 -5.48
C SER A 119 -1.09 -15.46 -6.81
N ARG A 120 -0.30 -16.54 -6.92
CA ARG A 120 0.28 -16.96 -8.21
C ARG A 120 -0.63 -17.86 -9.02
N ASN A 121 -1.64 -18.45 -8.40
CA ASN A 121 -2.51 -19.45 -9.02
C ASN A 121 -3.85 -18.88 -9.52
N GLY A 122 -3.95 -17.54 -9.60
CA GLY A 122 -5.16 -16.83 -10.00
C GLY A 122 -6.02 -16.40 -8.80
N PRO A 123 -7.27 -15.97 -9.06
CA PRO A 123 -8.19 -15.53 -8.02
C PRO A 123 -8.41 -16.59 -6.95
N VAL A 124 -8.48 -16.15 -5.70
CA VAL A 124 -8.71 -17.04 -4.56
C VAL A 124 -10.21 -17.39 -4.47
N VAL A 125 -10.54 -18.61 -4.10
CA VAL A 125 -11.93 -19.11 -4.05
C VAL A 125 -12.60 -18.72 -2.73
N GLY A 126 -11.86 -18.85 -1.63
CA GLY A 126 -12.28 -18.45 -0.30
C GLY A 126 -11.73 -17.08 0.10
N THR A 127 -11.99 -16.69 1.34
CA THR A 127 -11.27 -15.58 1.96
C THR A 127 -10.01 -16.12 2.61
N ILE A 128 -8.85 -15.59 2.20
CA ILE A 128 -7.59 -15.83 2.90
C ILE A 128 -7.34 -14.70 3.88
N THR A 129 -7.07 -15.06 5.13
CA THR A 129 -6.70 -14.12 6.20
C THR A 129 -5.28 -14.37 6.66
N MET A 130 -4.48 -13.30 6.76
CA MET A 130 -3.12 -13.30 7.30
C MET A 130 -3.17 -12.66 8.69
N THR A 131 -2.99 -13.46 9.73
CA THR A 131 -3.17 -13.01 11.12
C THR A 131 -1.93 -13.23 11.97
N SER A 132 -1.80 -12.48 13.06
CA SER A 132 -0.92 -12.83 14.17
C SER A 132 -1.63 -12.55 15.48
N GLY A 133 -1.80 -13.59 16.30
CA GLY A 133 -2.72 -13.55 17.44
C GLY A 133 -4.14 -13.25 16.97
N ALA A 134 -4.77 -12.23 17.56
CA ALA A 134 -6.12 -11.80 17.20
C ALA A 134 -6.18 -10.71 16.11
N VAL A 135 -5.01 -10.23 15.63
CA VAL A 135 -4.94 -9.10 14.69
C VAL A 135 -4.79 -9.61 13.26
N THR A 136 -5.57 -9.05 12.34
CA THR A 136 -5.46 -9.32 10.90
C THR A 136 -4.59 -8.24 10.25
N TYR A 137 -3.55 -8.66 9.54
CA TYR A 137 -2.59 -7.79 8.86
C TYR A 137 -2.74 -7.81 7.33
N GLY A 138 -3.40 -8.83 6.79
CA GLY A 138 -3.73 -8.92 5.37
C GLY A 138 -4.95 -9.78 5.14
N ARG A 139 -5.68 -9.50 4.07
CA ARG A 139 -6.89 -10.22 3.70
C ARG A 139 -7.06 -10.20 2.19
N MET A 140 -7.35 -11.36 1.61
CA MET A 140 -7.79 -11.49 0.22
C MET A 140 -9.19 -12.11 0.25
N THR A 141 -10.17 -11.44 -0.35
CA THR A 141 -11.55 -11.94 -0.40
C THR A 141 -11.71 -12.85 -1.62
N ALA A 142 -12.74 -13.70 -1.61
CA ALA A 142 -13.06 -14.54 -2.76
C ALA A 142 -13.14 -13.71 -4.05
N GLY A 143 -12.43 -14.13 -5.09
CA GLY A 143 -12.29 -13.43 -6.37
C GLY A 143 -11.09 -12.48 -6.46
N ASP A 144 -10.41 -12.18 -5.34
CA ASP A 144 -9.23 -11.32 -5.36
C ASP A 144 -7.98 -12.07 -5.83
N ILE A 145 -7.11 -11.37 -6.56
CA ILE A 145 -5.77 -11.87 -6.94
C ILE A 145 -4.70 -11.30 -6.01
N GLN A 146 -4.96 -10.16 -5.37
CA GLN A 146 -4.03 -9.49 -4.46
C GLN A 146 -4.75 -8.87 -3.28
N PHE A 147 -3.99 -8.57 -2.24
CA PHE A 147 -4.44 -7.79 -1.11
C PHE A 147 -4.48 -6.31 -1.49
N HIS A 148 -5.68 -5.72 -1.55
CA HIS A 148 -5.84 -4.29 -1.80
C HIS A 148 -5.56 -3.49 -0.53
N THR A 149 -4.39 -2.87 -0.43
CA THR A 149 -4.04 -1.94 0.65
C THR A 149 -3.53 -0.63 0.11
N SER A 150 -4.04 0.49 0.63
CA SER A 150 -3.41 1.78 0.40
C SER A 150 -2.29 2.09 1.40
N MET A 151 -2.23 1.34 2.50
CA MET A 151 -1.30 1.57 3.61
C MET A 151 -0.06 0.70 3.43
N ILE A 152 1.09 1.35 3.37
CA ILE A 152 2.40 0.70 3.21
C ILE A 152 3.43 1.37 4.11
N ARG A 153 4.50 0.65 4.41
CA ARG A 153 5.69 1.18 5.09
C ARG A 153 6.85 1.25 4.09
N VAL A 154 7.56 2.37 4.06
CA VAL A 154 8.71 2.53 3.14
C VAL A 154 9.89 1.68 3.64
N PRO A 155 10.53 0.85 2.78
CA PRO A 155 11.67 0.04 3.20
C PRO A 155 12.87 0.86 3.69
N ALA A 156 13.77 0.22 4.44
CA ALA A 156 15.06 0.79 4.81
C ALA A 156 15.90 1.15 3.57
N ASN A 157 16.67 2.24 3.69
CA ASN A 157 17.52 2.79 2.61
C ASN A 157 16.75 3.15 1.33
N LYS A 158 15.43 3.36 1.44
CA LYS A 158 14.56 3.77 0.35
C LYS A 158 13.83 5.06 0.68
N ARG A 159 13.39 5.76 -0.36
CA ARG A 159 12.48 6.90 -0.27
C ARG A 159 11.40 6.75 -1.31
N LEU A 160 10.15 6.93 -0.91
CA LEU A 160 9.01 6.93 -1.84
C LEU A 160 8.71 8.37 -2.24
N MET A 161 8.65 8.60 -3.55
CA MET A 161 8.19 9.86 -4.13
C MET A 161 6.79 9.66 -4.67
N LEU A 162 5.80 10.31 -4.06
CA LEU A 162 4.45 10.37 -4.62
C LEU A 162 4.45 11.37 -5.77
N THR A 163 3.90 11.00 -6.92
CA THR A 163 3.76 11.89 -8.08
C THR A 163 2.29 12.17 -8.41
N GLY A 164 1.42 11.19 -8.13
CA GLY A 164 -0.02 11.35 -8.28
C GLY A 164 -0.79 10.61 -7.21
N VAL A 165 -1.95 11.16 -6.84
CA VAL A 165 -2.91 10.52 -5.93
C VAL A 165 -4.30 10.53 -6.53
N TYR A 166 -5.11 9.53 -6.23
CA TYR A 166 -6.50 9.48 -6.63
C TYR A 166 -7.37 8.93 -5.53
N ALA A 167 -8.63 9.36 -5.52
CA ALA A 167 -9.62 8.99 -4.52
C ALA A 167 -11.00 8.96 -5.15
N GLY A 168 -11.82 7.99 -4.77
CA GLY A 168 -13.13 7.72 -5.34
C GLY A 168 -14.12 7.22 -4.30
N SER A 169 -15.38 7.57 -4.51
CA SER A 169 -16.53 7.08 -3.76
C SER A 169 -17.61 6.76 -4.77
N ALA A 170 -18.21 5.58 -4.62
CA ALA A 170 -19.34 5.14 -5.43
C ALA A 170 -20.43 4.63 -4.48
N SER A 171 -21.62 5.21 -4.55
CA SER A 171 -22.74 4.84 -3.67
C SER A 171 -24.02 4.63 -4.45
N GLY A 172 -24.85 3.67 -4.01
CA GLY A 172 -26.12 3.36 -4.67
C GLY A 172 -27.17 4.48 -4.57
N SER A 173 -26.95 5.45 -3.68
CA SER A 173 -27.64 6.74 -3.66
C SER A 173 -26.59 7.84 -3.70
N SER A 174 -26.83 8.92 -4.44
CA SER A 174 -25.92 10.06 -4.59
C SER A 174 -25.83 10.93 -3.32
N ASP A 175 -25.83 10.31 -2.15
CA ASP A 175 -26.02 10.94 -0.83
C ASP A 175 -24.83 10.76 0.10
N SER A 176 -23.91 9.83 -0.20
CA SER A 176 -22.81 9.53 0.71
C SER A 176 -21.71 10.56 0.57
N ARG A 177 -21.37 11.21 1.68
CA ARG A 177 -20.24 12.13 1.76
C ARG A 177 -19.06 11.39 2.35
N VAL A 178 -17.98 11.34 1.59
CA VAL A 178 -16.74 10.69 2.00
C VAL A 178 -15.61 11.71 1.99
N THR A 179 -14.94 11.86 3.13
CA THR A 179 -13.68 12.60 3.22
C THR A 179 -12.53 11.60 3.25
N ILE A 180 -11.66 11.67 2.25
CA ILE A 180 -10.50 10.82 2.10
C ILE A 180 -9.26 11.66 2.35
N SER A 181 -8.40 11.21 3.26
CA SER A 181 -7.16 11.89 3.64
C SER A 181 -5.95 11.03 3.32
N LEU A 182 -4.94 11.62 2.66
CA LEU A 182 -3.59 11.07 2.64
C LEU A 182 -3.02 11.22 4.04
N VAL A 183 -2.53 10.13 4.61
CA VAL A 183 -1.99 10.08 5.96
C VAL A 183 -0.56 9.55 5.95
N THR A 184 0.27 10.08 6.85
CA THR A 184 1.66 9.67 7.07
C THR A 184 1.92 9.44 8.56
N SER A 185 2.92 8.62 8.90
CA SER A 185 3.40 8.51 10.29
C SER A 185 4.46 9.54 10.68
N PHE A 186 4.84 10.45 9.79
CA PHE A 186 5.72 11.57 10.12
C PHE A 186 5.03 12.90 9.94
N ILE A 187 5.44 13.89 10.73
CA ILE A 187 5.05 15.29 10.58
C ILE A 187 6.16 16.18 11.14
N ASN A 188 6.50 17.26 10.42
CA ASN A 188 7.49 18.26 10.86
C ASN A 188 8.87 17.71 11.29
N GLY A 189 9.26 16.53 10.81
CA GLY A 189 10.53 15.87 11.15
C GLY A 189 10.44 14.84 12.28
N ASP A 190 9.30 14.77 12.99
CA ASP A 190 9.03 13.76 14.00
C ASP A 190 8.44 12.50 13.35
N SER A 191 8.88 11.34 13.82
CA SER A 191 8.40 10.02 13.38
C SER A 191 7.53 9.38 14.46
N PHE A 192 6.40 8.83 14.05
CA PHE A 192 5.45 8.06 14.86
C PHE A 192 5.22 6.66 14.26
N ALA A 193 6.16 6.19 13.43
CA ALA A 193 6.00 4.97 12.65
C ALA A 193 5.82 3.71 13.49
N ASP A 194 6.44 3.66 14.67
CA ASP A 194 6.33 2.52 15.58
C ASP A 194 5.14 2.64 16.56
N ASP A 195 4.63 3.86 16.80
CA ASP A 195 3.40 4.09 17.56
C ASP A 195 2.13 3.84 16.73
N GLY A 196 2.24 3.97 15.40
CA GLY A 196 1.12 3.82 14.48
C GLY A 196 0.21 5.05 14.40
N TYR A 197 0.65 6.20 14.91
CA TYR A 197 -0.09 7.45 14.77
C TYR A 197 0.00 7.98 13.33
N LEU A 198 -1.16 8.33 12.79
CA LEU A 198 -1.33 8.74 11.40
C LEU A 198 -1.82 10.18 11.32
N HIS A 199 -0.98 11.04 10.75
CA HIS A 199 -1.22 12.46 10.55
C HIS A 199 -1.78 12.71 9.14
N PRO A 200 -2.94 13.38 9.00
CA PRO A 200 -3.45 13.77 7.69
C PRO A 200 -2.60 14.91 7.11
N VAL A 201 -2.12 14.75 5.88
CA VAL A 201 -1.29 15.75 5.17
C VAL A 201 -2.01 16.36 3.96
N ALA A 202 -3.05 15.70 3.46
CA ALA A 202 -3.96 16.22 2.45
C ALA A 202 -5.33 15.56 2.60
N ALA A 203 -6.41 16.22 2.18
CA ALA A 203 -7.75 15.63 2.20
C ALA A 203 -8.61 16.14 1.04
N VAL A 204 -9.53 15.29 0.58
CA VAL A 204 -10.55 15.62 -0.41
C VAL A 204 -11.89 15.05 0.05
N SER A 205 -12.97 15.83 -0.09
CA SER A 205 -14.33 15.37 0.13
C SER A 205 -14.99 15.10 -1.22
N ILE A 206 -15.59 13.92 -1.34
CA ILE A 206 -16.23 13.43 -2.56
C ILE A 206 -17.59 12.81 -2.23
N GLN A 207 -18.48 12.83 -3.22
CA GLN A 207 -19.83 12.27 -3.14
C GLN A 207 -20.16 11.69 -4.51
N ASP A 208 -20.22 10.37 -4.59
CA ASP A 208 -20.46 9.60 -5.83
C ASP A 208 -19.64 10.12 -7.03
N SER A 209 -18.33 10.24 -6.81
CA SER A 209 -17.40 10.85 -7.76
C SER A 209 -15.97 10.39 -7.48
N SER A 210 -15.05 10.78 -8.36
CA SER A 210 -13.61 10.58 -8.18
C SER A 210 -12.84 11.87 -8.41
N ALA A 211 -11.73 12.01 -7.70
CA ALA A 211 -10.78 13.08 -7.87
C ALA A 211 -9.40 12.47 -8.11
N THR A 212 -8.69 12.98 -9.12
CA THR A 212 -7.31 12.60 -9.41
C THR A 212 -6.45 13.86 -9.37
N PHE A 213 -5.32 13.78 -8.67
CA PHE A 213 -4.31 14.82 -8.59
C PHE A 213 -3.05 14.27 -9.28
N PRO A 214 -2.99 14.31 -10.62
CA PRO A 214 -1.93 13.65 -11.40
C PRO A 214 -0.56 14.32 -11.29
N ASN A 215 -0.53 15.56 -10.80
CA ASN A 215 0.67 16.37 -10.61
C ASN A 215 0.73 16.85 -9.14
N PHE A 216 0.60 15.93 -8.19
CA PHE A 216 0.67 16.26 -6.76
C PHE A 216 2.04 16.86 -6.36
N GLY A 217 3.03 16.75 -7.26
CA GLY A 217 4.42 17.13 -7.03
C GLY A 217 5.14 16.03 -6.25
N PRO A 218 6.48 15.98 -6.25
CA PRO A 218 7.20 14.97 -5.49
C PRO A 218 7.02 15.23 -4.00
N PHE A 219 6.12 14.48 -3.36
CA PHE A 219 5.97 14.45 -1.91
C PHE A 219 6.79 13.28 -1.36
N PRO A 220 7.91 13.54 -0.66
CA PRO A 220 8.81 12.49 -0.20
C PRO A 220 8.30 11.84 1.09
N ILE A 221 8.27 10.51 1.11
CA ILE A 221 8.09 9.69 2.30
C ILE A 221 9.43 9.01 2.60
N THR A 222 9.99 9.30 3.77
CA THR A 222 11.30 8.76 4.20
C THR A 222 11.23 7.29 4.56
N ALA A 223 12.40 6.63 4.58
CA ALA A 223 12.53 5.24 4.99
C ALA A 223 11.88 4.98 6.36
N GLY A 224 11.20 3.84 6.49
CA GLY A 224 10.59 3.41 7.73
C GLY A 224 9.24 4.05 8.07
N GLU A 225 8.82 5.09 7.35
CA GLU A 225 7.53 5.74 7.57
C GLU A 225 6.37 5.00 6.89
N TRP A 226 5.19 5.10 7.50
CA TRP A 226 3.93 4.68 6.92
C TRP A 226 3.32 5.79 6.07
N VAL A 227 2.68 5.37 4.98
CA VAL A 227 1.85 6.22 4.13
C VAL A 227 0.67 5.44 3.61
N GLY A 228 -0.49 6.09 3.52
CA GLY A 228 -1.68 5.52 2.91
C GLY A 228 -2.86 6.46 3.00
N PHE A 229 -4.08 5.94 2.88
CA PHE A 229 -5.29 6.76 2.98
C PHE A 229 -6.20 6.33 4.13
N ARG A 230 -6.85 7.31 4.74
CA ARG A 230 -7.93 7.15 5.71
C ARG A 230 -9.18 7.80 5.17
N ALA A 231 -10.33 7.14 5.30
CA ALA A 231 -11.62 7.69 4.94
C ALA A 231 -12.51 7.89 6.17
N THR A 232 -13.33 8.92 6.13
CA THR A 232 -14.49 9.14 6.98
C THR A 232 -15.73 9.24 6.10
N TRP A 233 -16.80 8.54 6.44
CA TRP A 233 -18.04 8.49 5.65
C TRP A 233 -19.27 8.57 6.55
N ASP A 234 -20.38 9.00 5.98
CA ASP A 234 -21.67 9.16 6.67
C ASP A 234 -22.71 8.07 6.33
N LYS A 235 -22.53 7.37 5.22
CA LYS A 235 -23.48 6.38 4.67
C LYS A 235 -22.75 5.24 3.96
N ALA A 236 -23.52 4.24 3.54
CA ALA A 236 -22.99 3.12 2.76
C ALA A 236 -22.42 3.59 1.42
N THR A 237 -21.20 3.15 1.13
CA THR A 237 -20.46 3.54 -0.08
C THR A 237 -19.33 2.54 -0.31
N THR A 238 -18.88 2.43 -1.56
CA THR A 238 -17.58 1.87 -1.90
C THR A 238 -16.58 3.00 -1.96
N ILE A 239 -15.40 2.80 -1.38
CA ILE A 239 -14.33 3.81 -1.28
C ILE A 239 -13.08 3.23 -1.90
N THR A 240 -12.45 3.98 -2.80
CA THR A 240 -11.18 3.63 -3.41
C THR A 240 -10.20 4.78 -3.25
N ALA A 241 -8.94 4.47 -2.97
CA ALA A 241 -7.88 5.46 -3.01
C ALA A 241 -6.53 4.80 -3.26
N GLY A 242 -5.66 5.52 -3.95
CA GLY A 242 -4.34 5.02 -4.28
C GLY A 242 -3.41 6.15 -4.70
N PHE A 243 -2.16 5.78 -4.88
CA PHE A 243 -1.13 6.70 -5.34
C PHE A 243 -0.22 6.03 -6.35
N PHE A 244 0.35 6.87 -7.21
CA PHE A 244 1.39 6.56 -8.15
C PHE A 244 2.65 7.33 -7.77
N GLY A 245 3.79 6.73 -8.04
CA GLY A 245 5.06 7.31 -7.70
C GLY A 245 6.21 6.40 -8.09
N TYR A 246 7.34 6.61 -7.43
CA TYR A 246 8.50 5.76 -7.56
C TYR A 246 9.22 5.63 -6.23
N ILE A 247 9.84 4.47 -6.01
CA ILE A 247 10.76 4.25 -4.89
C ILE A 247 12.18 4.40 -5.42
N GLU A 248 13.00 5.17 -4.73
CA GLU A 248 14.42 5.35 -5.02
C GLU A 248 15.30 5.00 -3.81
N ASN A 249 16.60 4.81 -4.03
CA ASN A 249 17.57 4.72 -2.93
C ASN A 249 17.67 6.07 -2.20
N ALA A 250 17.66 6.03 -0.86
CA ALA A 250 17.84 7.20 0.00
C ALA A 250 19.33 7.53 0.22
#